data_AF-A0A7X6Z7J9-F1
#
_entry.id   AF-A0A7X6Z7J9-F1
#
_cell.length_a   1.000
_cell.length_b   1.000
_cell.length_c   1.000
_cell.angle_alpha   90.00
_cell.angle_beta   90.00
_cell.angle_gamma   90.00
#
_symmetry.space_group_name_H-M   'P 1'
#
loop_
_entity.id
_entity.type
_entity.pdbx_description
1 polymer ?
#
loop_
_entity_poly.entity_id
_entity_poly.type
_entity_poly.pdbx_seq_one_letter_code
_entity_poly.pdbx_strand_id
1 'polypeptide(L)'
;AVMRLYREDLKASGLPYAIWGHIGDNHVHVNILPRTAGEYETGKTLYRSWARQIVAWDGSVSAEHGIGKLKAEYLALMFGEQSLSEMKRVKNACDPGFLLGRGNLFAPPEGRKTE
;
A
#
# COMPACT_ATOMS: atom_id res chain seq x y z
N ALA A 1 17.87 -8.98 5.11
CA ALA A 1 16.79 -9.06 6.12
C ALA A 1 15.41 -9.25 5.47
N VAL A 2 15.00 -8.33 4.58
CA VAL A 2 13.70 -8.35 3.87
C VAL A 2 13.37 -9.68 3.19
N MET A 3 14.28 -10.24 2.39
CA MET A 3 14.00 -11.52 1.71
C MET A 3 13.80 -12.71 2.65
N ARG A 4 14.39 -12.67 3.86
CA ARG A 4 14.18 -13.70 4.88
C ARG A 4 12.79 -13.55 5.50
N LEU A 5 12.41 -12.32 5.88
CA LEU A 5 11.06 -11.98 6.37
C LEU A 5 9.99 -12.53 5.42
N TYR A 6 10.06 -12.19 4.13
CA TYR A 6 9.06 -12.65 3.16
C TYR A 6 9.00 -14.17 3.05
N ARG A 7 10.14 -14.86 2.94
CA ARG A 7 10.17 -16.32 2.76
C ARG A 7 9.66 -17.08 3.99
N GLU A 8 10.03 -16.64 5.19
CA GLU A 8 9.60 -17.26 6.44
C GLU A 8 8.09 -17.11 6.63
N ASP A 9 7.57 -15.90 6.47
CA ASP A 9 6.16 -15.58 6.60
C ASP A 9 5.30 -16.30 5.55
N LEU A 10 5.73 -16.32 4.29
CA LEU A 10 5.04 -17.03 3.21
C LEU A 10 5.03 -18.53 3.44
N LYS A 11 6.16 -19.11 3.87
CA LYS A 11 6.24 -20.55 4.21
C LYS A 11 5.33 -20.90 5.37
N ALA A 12 5.31 -20.07 6.43
CA ALA A 12 4.45 -20.28 7.59
C ALA A 12 2.96 -20.14 7.24
N SER A 13 2.60 -19.24 6.32
CA SER A 13 1.21 -19.03 5.90
C SER A 13 0.62 -20.19 5.08
N GLY A 14 1.46 -21.01 4.45
CA GLY A 14 1.03 -22.04 3.50
C GLY A 14 0.42 -21.50 2.20
N LEU A 15 0.43 -20.18 1.98
CA LEU A 15 -0.15 -19.54 0.80
C LEU A 15 0.74 -19.76 -0.44
N PRO A 16 0.16 -20.01 -1.62
CA PRO A 16 0.92 -20.02 -2.86
C PRO A 16 1.45 -18.62 -3.16
N TYR A 17 2.70 -18.52 -3.64
CA TYR A 17 3.34 -17.22 -3.87
C TYR A 17 4.35 -17.27 -5.01
N ALA A 18 4.71 -16.09 -5.50
CA ALA A 18 5.83 -15.89 -6.40
C ALA A 18 6.59 -14.62 -6.02
N ILE A 19 7.93 -14.66 -6.16
CA ILE A 19 8.78 -13.49 -5.93
C ILE A 19 9.71 -13.33 -7.13
N TRP A 20 9.67 -12.15 -7.76
CA TRP A 20 10.54 -11.75 -8.87
C TRP A 20 10.76 -10.24 -8.83
N GLY A 21 11.62 -9.68 -9.69
CA GLY A 21 11.74 -8.24 -9.84
C GLY A 21 13.16 -7.77 -10.13
N HIS A 22 13.39 -6.50 -9.84
CA HIS A 22 14.60 -5.77 -10.14
C HIS A 22 15.56 -5.82 -8.96
N ILE A 23 16.26 -6.95 -8.82
CA ILE A 23 17.16 -7.18 -7.67
C ILE A 23 18.30 -6.16 -7.60
N GLY A 24 18.76 -5.64 -8.75
CA GLY A 24 19.80 -4.60 -8.81
C GLY A 24 19.39 -3.29 -8.15
N ASP A 25 18.08 -3.01 -8.11
CA ASP A 25 17.51 -1.79 -7.53
C ASP A 25 16.98 -2.02 -6.10
N ASN A 26 17.25 -3.19 -5.52
CA ASN A 26 16.62 -3.66 -4.27
C ASN A 26 15.08 -3.61 -4.32
N HIS A 27 14.50 -3.85 -5.49
CA HIS A 27 13.07 -3.75 -5.74
C HIS A 27 12.51 -5.12 -6.17
N VAL A 28 11.78 -5.78 -5.27
CA VAL A 28 11.17 -7.10 -5.54
C VAL A 28 9.65 -7.03 -5.47
N HIS A 29 9.00 -7.70 -6.41
CA HIS A 29 7.57 -7.96 -6.42
C HIS A 29 7.29 -9.25 -5.67
N VAL A 30 6.57 -9.13 -4.55
CA VAL A 30 6.08 -10.27 -3.79
C VAL A 30 4.59 -10.43 -4.07
N ASN A 31 4.22 -11.55 -4.68
CA ASN A 31 2.84 -11.86 -5.04
C ASN A 31 2.34 -13.02 -4.19
N ILE A 32 1.27 -12.78 -3.43
CA ILE A 32 0.48 -13.81 -2.75
C ILE A 32 -0.65 -14.19 -3.72
N LEU A 33 -0.84 -15.48 -3.97
CA LEU A 33 -1.78 -16.00 -4.96
C LEU A 33 -2.92 -16.77 -4.27
N PRO A 34 -3.83 -16.06 -3.57
CA PRO A 34 -4.92 -16.68 -2.83
C PRO A 34 -5.94 -17.31 -3.78
N ARG A 35 -6.49 -18.45 -3.37
CA ARG A 35 -7.51 -19.23 -4.08
C ARG A 35 -8.90 -19.07 -3.48
N THR A 36 -8.97 -18.59 -2.25
CA THR A 36 -10.22 -18.41 -1.49
C THR A 36 -10.26 -17.03 -0.85
N ALA A 37 -11.45 -16.58 -0.44
CA ALA A 37 -11.61 -15.34 0.31
C ALA A 37 -10.86 -15.38 1.66
N GLY A 38 -10.81 -16.53 2.32
CA GLY A 38 -10.05 -16.71 3.56
C GLY A 38 -8.55 -16.55 3.34
N GLU A 39 -8.01 -17.14 2.27
CA GLU A 39 -6.61 -16.96 1.89
C GLU A 39 -6.30 -15.51 1.52
N TYR A 40 -7.23 -14.82 0.86
CA TYR A 40 -7.09 -13.42 0.52
C TYR A 40 -6.97 -12.53 1.76
N GLU A 41 -7.81 -12.74 2.79
CA GLU A 41 -7.72 -11.98 4.04
C GLU A 41 -6.46 -12.31 4.84
N THR A 42 -6.01 -13.57 4.84
CA THR A 42 -4.70 -13.96 5.40
C THR A 42 -3.57 -13.24 4.68
N GLY A 43 -3.59 -13.23 3.34
CA GLY A 43 -2.60 -12.52 2.52
C GLY A 43 -2.58 -11.00 2.78
N LYS A 44 -3.74 -10.36 2.92
CA LYS A 44 -3.84 -8.95 3.32
C LYS A 44 -3.27 -8.68 4.70
N THR A 45 -3.53 -9.57 5.66
CA THR A 45 -2.99 -9.46 7.02
C THR A 45 -1.47 -9.54 7.00
N LEU A 46 -0.92 -10.46 6.21
CA LEU A 46 0.52 -10.60 6.00
C LEU A 46 1.13 -9.35 5.36
N TYR A 47 0.51 -8.86 4.29
CA TYR A 47 0.93 -7.63 3.62
C TYR A 47 0.95 -6.43 4.58
N ARG A 48 -0.06 -6.26 5.43
CA ARG A 48 -0.11 -5.20 6.44
C ARG A 48 1.03 -5.31 7.45
N SER A 49 1.39 -6.53 7.86
CA SER A 49 2.52 -6.77 8.74
C SER A 49 3.83 -6.36 8.08
N TRP A 50 4.03 -6.77 6.83
CA TRP A 50 5.20 -6.38 6.04
C TRP A 50 5.29 -4.88 5.85
N ALA A 51 4.18 -4.20 5.51
CA ALA A 51 4.17 -2.76 5.34
C ALA A 51 4.72 -2.04 6.58
N ARG A 52 4.30 -2.44 7.79
CA ARG A 52 4.84 -1.88 9.05
C ARG A 52 6.32 -2.16 9.22
N GLN A 53 6.76 -3.39 8.99
CA GLN A 53 8.15 -3.77 9.19
C GLN A 53 9.09 -3.11 8.18
N ILE A 54 8.67 -3.02 6.92
CA ILE A 54 9.45 -2.40 5.84
C ILE A 54 9.60 -0.90 6.09
N VAL A 55 8.54 -0.20 6.49
CA VAL A 55 8.63 1.21 6.87
C VAL A 55 9.53 1.42 8.09
N ALA A 56 9.46 0.53 9.09
CA ALA A 56 10.36 0.57 10.25
C ALA A 56 11.84 0.30 9.89
N TRP A 57 12.11 -0.21 8.69
CA TRP A 57 13.45 -0.37 8.12
C TRP A 57 13.77 0.69 7.05
N ASP A 58 13.08 1.84 7.10
CA ASP A 58 13.23 2.95 6.15
C ASP A 58 12.98 2.57 4.67
N GLY A 59 12.20 1.51 4.45
CA GLY A 59 11.77 1.06 3.12
C GLY A 59 10.41 1.64 2.71
N SER A 60 9.99 1.34 1.48
CA SER A 60 8.71 1.79 0.91
C SER A 60 7.74 0.62 0.65
N VAL A 61 6.45 0.85 0.87
CA VAL A 61 5.34 -0.08 0.55
C VAL A 61 5.03 -0.11 -0.96
N SER A 62 5.53 0.87 -1.71
CA SER A 62 5.43 0.89 -3.17
C SER A 62 6.63 1.59 -3.79
N ALA A 63 7.36 0.88 -4.66
CA ALA A 63 8.47 1.45 -5.41
C ALA A 63 7.97 2.16 -6.68
N GLU A 64 7.31 1.42 -7.59
CA GLU A 64 6.90 1.95 -8.90
C GLU A 64 5.37 1.90 -9.17
N HIS A 65 4.63 0.99 -8.54
CA HIS A 65 3.21 0.71 -8.89
C HIS A 65 2.24 1.78 -8.37
N GLY A 66 2.75 2.81 -7.70
CA GLY A 66 1.96 3.82 -7.02
C GLY A 66 1.16 3.25 -5.85
N ILE A 67 0.22 4.05 -5.35
CA ILE A 67 -0.55 3.75 -4.15
C ILE A 67 -1.97 3.31 -4.50
N GLY A 68 -2.69 4.17 -5.23
CA GLY A 68 -4.10 3.96 -5.58
C GLY A 68 -5.00 3.64 -4.37
N LYS A 69 -6.19 3.10 -4.65
CA LYS A 69 -7.15 2.71 -3.62
C LYS A 69 -6.62 1.63 -2.68
N LEU A 70 -5.89 0.67 -3.24
CA LEU A 70 -5.49 -0.54 -2.53
C LEU A 70 -4.45 -0.27 -1.45
N LYS A 71 -3.55 0.70 -1.67
CA LYS A 71 -2.46 1.00 -0.73
C LYS A 71 -2.65 2.33 0.00
N ALA A 72 -3.76 3.04 -0.22
CA ALA A 72 -4.01 4.34 0.41
C ALA A 72 -3.92 4.29 1.94
N GLU A 73 -4.34 3.17 2.55
CA GLU A 73 -4.26 2.97 4.01
C GLU A 73 -2.81 3.01 4.56
N TYR A 74 -1.80 2.77 3.73
CA TYR A 74 -0.38 2.78 4.15
C TYR A 74 0.30 4.14 4.02
N LEU A 75 -0.36 5.16 3.45
CA LEU A 75 0.23 6.49 3.31
C LEU A 75 0.60 7.08 4.67
N ALA A 76 -0.31 6.99 5.65
CA ALA A 76 -0.08 7.49 7.01
C ALA A 76 1.09 6.77 7.67
N LEU A 77 1.21 5.47 7.43
CA LEU A 77 2.31 4.66 7.93
C LEU A 77 3.66 5.13 7.34
N MET A 78 3.73 5.37 6.03
CA MET A 78 4.99 5.77 5.36
C MET A 78 5.41 7.21 5.64
N PHE A 79 4.46 8.15 5.70
CA PHE A 79 4.79 9.59 5.66
C PHE A 79 4.30 10.38 6.88
N GLY A 80 3.48 9.77 7.75
CA GLY A 80 2.87 10.43 8.90
C GLY A 80 1.72 11.39 8.54
N GLU A 81 0.89 11.69 9.53
CA GLU A 81 -0.34 12.49 9.36
C GLU A 81 -0.08 13.91 8.83
N GLN A 82 1.05 14.51 9.20
CA GLN A 82 1.41 15.84 8.72
C GLN A 82 1.62 15.86 7.20
N SER A 83 2.40 14.92 6.67
CA SER A 83 2.63 14.82 5.21
C SER A 83 1.34 14.54 4.46
N LEU A 84 0.44 13.73 5.03
CA LEU A 84 -0.87 13.47 4.45
C LEU A 84 -1.74 14.72 4.39
N SER A 85 -1.68 15.57 5.42
CA SER A 85 -2.35 16.87 5.43
C SER A 85 -1.85 17.76 4.28
N GLU A 86 -0.54 17.83 4.07
CA GLU A 86 0.03 18.61 2.97
C GLU A 86 -0.37 18.04 1.59
N MET A 87 -0.35 16.71 1.41
CA MET A 87 -0.85 16.09 0.17
C MET A 87 -2.33 16.42 -0.10
N LYS A 88 -3.17 16.45 0.95
CA LYS A 88 -4.58 16.86 0.84
C LYS A 88 -4.72 18.35 0.49
N ARG A 89 -3.84 19.22 1.00
CA ARG A 89 -3.83 20.65 0.63
C ARG A 89 -3.51 20.83 -0.86
N VAL A 90 -2.50 20.14 -1.37
CA VAL A 90 -2.18 20.15 -2.80
C VAL A 90 -3.38 19.66 -3.63
N LYS A 91 -4.01 18.55 -3.21
CA LYS A 91 -5.21 18.02 -3.87
C LYS A 91 -6.33 19.06 -3.93
N ASN A 92 -6.62 19.74 -2.82
CA ASN A 92 -7.66 20.75 -2.75
C ASN A 92 -7.34 22.00 -3.56
N ALA A 93 -6.07 22.39 -3.67
CA ALA A 93 -5.66 23.53 -4.47
C ALA A 93 -5.80 23.26 -5.98
N CYS A 94 -5.43 22.06 -6.43
CA CYS A 94 -5.47 21.69 -7.85
C CYS A 94 -6.83 21.15 -8.31
N ASP A 95 -7.60 20.53 -7.41
CA ASP A 95 -8.92 20.00 -7.71
C ASP A 95 -9.87 20.28 -6.53
N PRO A 96 -10.33 21.54 -6.38
CA PRO A 96 -11.27 21.91 -5.34
C PRO A 96 -12.55 21.08 -5.43
N GLY A 97 -13.04 20.73 -6.62
CA GLY A 97 -14.25 19.94 -6.81
C GLY A 97 -14.12 18.46 -6.45
N PHE A 98 -12.91 17.96 -6.19
CA PHE A 98 -12.64 16.54 -5.95
C PHE A 98 -13.13 15.62 -7.09
N LEU A 99 -13.05 16.12 -8.33
CA LEU A 99 -13.51 15.41 -9.54
C LEU A 99 -12.47 14.39 -10.03
N LEU A 100 -11.18 14.69 -9.89
CA LEU A 100 -10.09 13.88 -10.43
C LEU A 100 -9.70 12.77 -9.46
N GLY A 101 -9.87 11.51 -9.85
CA GLY A 101 -9.44 10.37 -9.03
C GLY A 101 -10.17 10.31 -7.67
N ARG A 102 -11.46 10.67 -7.65
CA ARG A 102 -12.31 10.66 -6.45
C ARG A 102 -12.24 9.32 -5.72
N GLY A 103 -11.90 9.36 -4.42
CA GLY A 103 -11.77 8.17 -3.59
C GLY A 103 -10.58 7.26 -3.96
N ASN A 104 -9.61 7.74 -4.74
CA ASN A 104 -8.40 6.97 -5.05
C ASN A 104 -7.39 7.02 -3.89
N LEU A 105 -6.93 8.22 -3.50
CA LEU A 105 -6.03 8.41 -2.35
C LEU A 105 -6.74 9.01 -1.14
N PHE A 106 -7.62 9.98 -1.38
CA PHE A 106 -8.36 10.68 -0.33
C PHE A 106 -9.87 10.59 -0.60
N ALA A 107 -10.63 10.44 0.47
CA ALA A 107 -12.08 10.61 0.43
C ALA A 107 -12.40 12.10 0.20
N PRO A 108 -13.47 12.41 -0.57
CA PRO A 108 -13.97 13.77 -0.63
C PRO A 108 -14.44 14.22 0.77
N PRO A 109 -14.36 15.53 1.09
CA PRO A 109 -14.92 16.06 2.33
C PRO A 109 -16.43 15.74 2.43
N GLU A 110 -16.88 15.43 3.65
CA GLU A 110 -18.30 15.15 3.91
C GLU A 110 -19.20 16.30 3.41
N GLY A 111 -20.34 15.96 2.81
CA GLY A 111 -21.33 16.93 2.33
C GLY A 111 -21.13 17.48 0.91
N ARG A 112 -20.00 17.19 0.23
CA ARG A 112 -19.82 17.61 -1.18
C ARG A 112 -20.52 16.66 -2.16
N LYS A 113 -21.71 17.04 -2.60
CA LYS A 113 -22.37 16.48 -3.78
C LYS A 113 -21.63 16.95 -5.05
N THR A 114 -21.47 16.05 -6.02
CA THR A 114 -21.07 16.43 -7.38
C THR A 114 -22.27 17.11 -8.02
N GLU A 115 -22.15 18.41 -8.29
CA GLU A 115 -22.99 19.07 -9.30
C GLU A 115 -22.36 18.86 -10.68
#